data_AF-A0A5B1BBS3-F1
#
_entry.id   AF-A0A5B1BBS3-F1
#
_cell.length_a   1.000
_cell.length_b   1.000
_cell.length_c   1.000
_cell.angle_alpha   90.00
_cell.angle_beta   90.00
_cell.angle_gamma   90.00
#
_symmetry.space_group_name_H-M   'P 1'
#
loop_
_entity.id
_entity.type
_entity.pdbx_description
1 polymer ?
#
loop_
_entity_poly.entity_id
_entity_poly.type
_entity_poly.pdbx_seq_one_letter_code
_entity_poly.pdbx_strand_id
1 'polypeptide(L)'
;MKKNKLYAIADLDGAFIKKIRVNSHSEVQKYIDKMHLKGISLSAWELSTSKRRLSKKLLSELESLISNNSHKLNKTDLLAFKKLLDKLKKYPAADGMIVVNQYFDTFLRELIPSKIWVAMGGTINK
;
A
#
# COMPACT_ATOMS: atom_id res chain seq x y z
N MET A 1 16.73 13.69 16.36
CA MET A 1 15.46 12.93 16.53
C MET A 1 15.57 11.61 15.78
N LYS A 2 15.38 10.47 16.45
CA LYS A 2 15.25 9.17 15.77
C LYS A 2 14.00 9.23 14.88
N LYS A 3 14.15 9.03 13.57
CA LYS A 3 13.02 9.02 12.64
C LYS A 3 12.26 7.70 12.82
N ASN A 4 11.10 7.77 13.45
CA ASN A 4 10.22 6.60 13.59
C ASN A 4 9.82 6.12 12.19
N LYS A 5 10.18 4.89 11.84
CA LYS A 5 9.73 4.20 10.63
C LYS A 5 8.39 3.54 10.87
N LEU A 6 7.58 3.43 9.82
CA LEU A 6 6.27 2.76 9.85
C LEU A 6 6.33 1.56 8.92
N TYR A 7 5.92 0.40 9.41
CA TYR A 7 5.81 -0.82 8.61
C TYR A 7 4.38 -1.35 8.65
N ALA A 8 3.90 -1.85 7.52
CA ALA A 8 2.76 -2.77 7.47
C ALA A 8 3.29 -4.20 7.58
N ILE A 9 2.71 -4.97 8.51
CA ILE A 9 2.99 -6.40 8.70
C ILE A 9 1.91 -7.18 7.96
N ALA A 10 2.33 -8.17 7.20
CA ALA A 10 1.46 -9.10 6.50
C ALA A 10 1.91 -10.54 6.77
N ASP A 11 1.05 -11.51 6.48
CA ASP A 11 1.44 -12.92 6.40
C ASP A 11 2.24 -13.20 5.11
N LEU A 12 2.55 -14.47 4.86
CA LEU A 12 3.28 -14.90 3.65
C LEU A 12 2.45 -14.77 2.37
N ASP A 13 1.11 -14.82 2.48
CA ASP A 13 0.20 -14.64 1.35
C ASP A 13 -0.05 -13.15 1.05
N GLY A 14 0.55 -12.25 1.84
CA GLY A 14 0.43 -10.80 1.69
C GLY A 14 -0.84 -10.23 2.32
N ALA A 15 -1.56 -10.98 3.14
CA ALA A 15 -2.70 -10.43 3.87
C ALA A 15 -2.24 -9.49 4.98
N PHE A 16 -2.73 -8.24 4.95
CA PHE A 16 -2.41 -7.25 5.96
C PHE A 16 -2.91 -7.63 7.36
N ILE A 17 -2.02 -7.59 8.35
CA ILE A 17 -2.32 -7.90 9.76
C ILE A 17 -2.39 -6.62 10.58
N LYS A 18 -1.30 -5.82 10.59
CA LYS A 18 -1.22 -4.60 11.42
C LYS A 18 -0.12 -3.64 10.97
N LYS A 19 -0.17 -2.41 11.48
CA LYS A 19 0.94 -1.45 11.36
C LYS A 19 1.78 -1.42 12.63
N ILE A 20 3.10 -1.32 12.50
CA ILE A 20 4.02 -1.14 13.62
C ILE A 20 4.94 0.06 13.38
N ARG A 21 5.27 0.79 14.46
CA ARG A 21 6.26 1.86 14.44
C ARG A 21 7.50 1.42 15.17
N VAL A 22 8.65 1.65 14.56
CA VAL A 22 9.97 1.23 15.05
C VAL A 22 11.00 2.32 14.78
N ASN A 23 12.12 2.31 15.49
CA ASN A 23 13.19 3.28 15.29
C ASN A 23 14.14 2.90 14.14
N SER A 24 14.15 1.64 13.74
CA SER A 24 15.07 1.11 12.73
C SER A 24 14.48 -0.09 11.99
N HIS A 25 15.08 -0.44 10.86
CA HIS A 25 14.77 -1.68 10.15
C HIS A 25 15.10 -2.92 10.99
N SER A 26 16.16 -2.88 11.80
CA SER A 26 16.53 -4.00 12.67
C SER A 26 15.49 -4.32 13.74
N GLU A 27 14.72 -3.33 14.22
CA GLU A 27 13.64 -3.58 15.19
C GLU A 27 12.46 -4.32 14.57
N VAL A 28 12.08 -4.02 13.32
CA VAL A 28 11.03 -4.80 12.62
C VAL A 28 11.53 -6.21 12.29
N GLN A 29 12.79 -6.37 11.89
CA GLN A 29 13.34 -7.69 11.63
C GLN A 29 13.32 -8.57 12.88
N LYS A 30 13.76 -8.05 14.04
CA LYS A 30 13.67 -8.75 15.32
C LYS A 30 12.24 -9.19 15.67
N TYR A 31 11.24 -8.38 15.31
CA TYR A 31 9.83 -8.74 15.50
C TYR A 31 9.44 -9.92 14.59
N ILE A 32 9.82 -9.88 13.31
CA ILE A 32 9.57 -10.98 12.36
C ILE A 32 10.25 -12.27 12.84
N ASP A 33 11.54 -12.20 13.20
CA ASP A 33 12.30 -13.36 13.68
C ASP A 33 11.66 -13.98 14.92
N LYS A 34 11.20 -13.14 15.86
CA LYS A 34 10.48 -13.59 17.06
C LYS A 34 9.18 -14.31 16.72
N MET A 35 8.46 -13.87 15.69
CA MET A 35 7.23 -14.53 15.24
C MET A 35 7.53 -15.84 14.50
N HIS A 36 8.61 -15.86 13.72
CA HIS A 36 9.08 -17.05 13.03
C HIS A 36 9.47 -18.17 14.01
N LEU A 37 10.17 -17.84 15.11
CA LEU A 37 10.46 -18.78 16.21
C LEU A 37 9.21 -19.35 16.89
N LYS A 38 8.05 -18.71 16.71
CA LYS A 38 6.75 -19.20 17.18
C LYS A 38 5.97 -19.96 16.11
N GLY A 39 6.60 -20.28 14.98
CA GLY A 39 5.97 -20.93 13.84
C GLY A 39 5.10 -20.01 12.98
N ILE A 40 5.20 -18.68 13.13
CA ILE A 40 4.40 -17.71 12.38
C ILE A 40 5.32 -16.92 11.44
N SER A 41 5.22 -17.21 10.15
CA SER A 41 5.99 -16.51 9.12
C SER A 41 5.27 -15.23 8.67
N LEU A 42 5.99 -14.12 8.70
CA LEU A 42 5.47 -12.78 8.41
C LEU A 42 6.37 -12.03 7.44
N SER A 43 5.79 -11.07 6.74
CA SER A 43 6.49 -10.09 5.92
C SER A 43 6.23 -8.67 6.42
N ALA A 44 7.08 -7.72 6.02
CA ALA A 44 6.90 -6.31 6.34
C ALA A 44 7.18 -5.40 5.15
N TRP A 45 6.34 -4.37 4.98
CA TRP A 45 6.51 -3.34 3.95
C TRP A 45 6.71 -1.98 4.60
N GLU A 46 7.81 -1.30 4.27
CA GLU A 46 8.05 0.06 4.74
C GLU A 46 7.04 1.01 4.12
N LEU A 47 6.37 1.81 4.97
CA LEU A 47 5.42 2.82 4.56
C LEU A 47 6.00 4.21 4.81
N SER A 48 5.65 5.15 3.95
CA SER A 48 5.85 6.57 4.25
C SER A 48 5.12 6.95 5.54
N THR A 49 5.76 7.78 6.37
CA THR A 49 5.18 8.31 7.60
C THR A 49 4.30 9.54 7.37
N SER A 50 4.18 9.97 6.11
CA SER A 50 3.32 11.08 5.71
C SER A 50 1.88 10.81 6.14
N LYS A 51 1.31 11.78 6.86
CA LYS A 51 -0.12 11.77 7.23
C LYS A 51 -0.99 12.46 6.19
N ARG A 52 -0.42 12.91 5.06
CA ARG A 52 -1.15 13.64 4.02
C ARG A 52 -2.13 12.71 3.32
N ARG A 53 -3.36 13.19 3.13
CA ARG A 53 -4.38 12.54 2.29
C ARG A 53 -4.24 13.03 0.85
N LEU A 54 -4.79 12.27 -0.09
CA LEU A 54 -4.92 12.75 -1.47
C LEU A 54 -5.89 13.93 -1.55
N SER A 55 -5.65 14.82 -2.50
CA SER A 55 -6.59 15.89 -2.82
C SER A 55 -7.82 15.32 -3.54
N LYS A 56 -8.94 16.06 -3.50
CA LYS A 56 -10.16 15.69 -4.24
C LYS A 56 -9.88 15.47 -5.74
N LYS A 57 -9.05 16.33 -6.34
CA LYS A 57 -8.65 16.21 -7.75
C LYS A 57 -8.00 14.85 -8.06
N LEU A 58 -7.02 14.43 -7.25
CA LEU A 58 -6.34 13.15 -7.44
C LEU A 58 -7.27 11.94 -7.19
N LEU A 59 -8.19 12.06 -6.23
CA LEU A 59 -9.21 11.02 -6.02
C LEU A 59 -10.14 10.88 -7.23
N SER A 60 -10.57 11.99 -7.82
CA SER A 60 -11.38 12.00 -9.05
C SER A 60 -10.62 11.47 -10.26
N GLU A 61 -9.31 11.72 -10.37
CA GLU A 61 -8.46 11.12 -11.41
C GLU A 61 -8.45 9.58 -11.30
N LEU A 62 -8.30 9.03 -10.08
CA LEU A 62 -8.38 7.58 -9.86
C LEU A 62 -9.78 7.02 -10.18
N GLU A 63 -10.83 7.69 -9.73
CA GLU A 63 -12.22 7.28 -9.98
C GLU A 63 -12.58 7.28 -11.47
N SER A 64 -12.05 8.26 -12.21
CA SER A 64 -12.19 8.34 -13.67
C SER A 64 -11.44 7.20 -14.36
N LEU A 65 -10.22 6.87 -13.91
CA LEU A 65 -9.46 5.74 -14.43
C LEU A 65 -10.23 4.41 -14.27
N ILE A 66 -10.85 4.19 -13.10
CA ILE A 66 -11.65 3.00 -12.84
C ILE A 66 -12.86 2.93 -13.77
N SER A 67 -13.57 4.05 -13.91
CA SER A 67 -14.74 4.14 -14.78
C SER A 67 -14.38 3.89 -16.25
N ASN A 68 -13.31 4.52 -16.72
CA ASN A 68 -12.86 4.44 -18.12
C ASN A 68 -12.27 3.06 -18.49
N ASN A 69 -11.73 2.31 -17.52
CA ASN A 69 -11.18 0.98 -17.77
C ASN A 69 -12.11 -0.15 -17.30
N SER A 70 -13.35 0.17 -16.89
CA SER A 70 -14.34 -0.81 -16.39
C SER A 70 -14.66 -1.95 -17.35
N HIS A 71 -14.56 -1.70 -18.67
CA HIS A 71 -14.78 -2.72 -19.69
C HIS A 71 -13.53 -3.54 -20.05
N LYS A 72 -12.34 -3.06 -19.64
CA LYS A 72 -11.04 -3.71 -19.93
C LYS A 72 -10.52 -4.56 -18.77
N LEU A 73 -10.89 -4.18 -17.55
CA LEU A 73 -10.47 -4.86 -16.33
C LEU A 73 -11.45 -5.97 -15.99
N ASN A 74 -10.93 -7.10 -15.51
CA ASN A 74 -11.78 -8.16 -14.98
C ASN A 74 -12.42 -7.71 -13.64
N LYS A 75 -13.39 -8.50 -13.15
CA LYS A 75 -14.11 -8.18 -11.91
C LYS A 75 -13.20 -8.05 -10.68
N THR A 76 -12.15 -8.87 -10.60
CA THR A 76 -11.19 -8.89 -9.49
C THR A 76 -10.32 -7.63 -9.50
N ASP A 77 -9.82 -7.24 -10.67
CA ASP A 77 -8.99 -6.05 -10.86
C ASP A 77 -9.78 -4.77 -10.53
N LEU A 78 -11.04 -4.70 -10.99
CA LEU A 78 -11.93 -3.60 -10.66
C LEU A 78 -12.20 -3.50 -9.16
N LEU A 79 -12.34 -4.63 -8.48
CA LEU A 79 -12.51 -4.66 -7.05
C LEU A 79 -11.23 -4.18 -6.33
N ALA A 80 -10.05 -4.55 -6.81
CA ALA A 80 -8.77 -4.09 -6.27
C ALA A 80 -8.65 -2.57 -6.36
N PHE A 81 -8.98 -1.99 -7.52
CA PHE A 81 -9.01 -0.54 -7.70
C PHE A 81 -10.06 0.16 -6.84
N LYS A 82 -11.27 -0.39 -6.71
CA LYS A 82 -12.30 0.16 -5.82
C LYS A 82 -11.85 0.15 -4.35
N LYS A 83 -11.22 -0.94 -3.90
CA LYS A 83 -10.60 -1.02 -2.57
C LYS A 83 -9.53 0.05 -2.38
N LEU A 84 -8.70 0.30 -3.39
CA LEU A 84 -7.67 1.35 -3.36
C LEU A 84 -8.32 2.74 -3.21
N LEU A 85 -9.32 3.04 -4.03
CA LEU A 85 -10.05 4.31 -3.96
C LEU A 85 -10.70 4.52 -2.58
N ASP A 86 -11.39 3.51 -2.05
CA ASP A 86 -12.03 3.57 -0.74
C ASP A 86 -11.01 3.76 0.39
N LYS A 87 -9.85 3.11 0.30
CA LYS A 87 -8.75 3.30 1.25
C LYS A 87 -8.25 4.74 1.21
N LEU A 88 -8.02 5.29 0.02
CA LEU A 88 -7.46 6.63 -0.18
C LEU A 88 -8.46 7.75 0.15
N LYS A 89 -9.78 7.49 0.09
CA LYS A 89 -10.81 8.42 0.58
C LYS A 89 -10.77 8.59 2.10
N LYS A 90 -10.37 7.56 2.85
CA LYS A 90 -10.46 7.51 4.34
C LYS A 90 -9.13 7.70 5.05
N TYR A 91 -8.02 7.26 4.46
CA TYR A 91 -6.73 7.17 5.12
C TYR A 91 -5.65 8.03 4.42
N PRO A 92 -4.49 8.27 5.07
CA PRO A 92 -3.34 8.89 4.42
C PRO A 92 -2.95 8.14 3.13
N ALA A 93 -2.37 8.85 2.17
CA ALA A 93 -2.04 8.27 0.87
C ALA A 93 -1.11 7.04 1.00
N ALA A 94 -0.17 7.06 1.95
CA ALA A 94 0.75 5.95 2.21
C ALA A 94 0.04 4.62 2.55
N ASP A 95 -1.15 4.66 3.14
CA ASP A 95 -1.94 3.45 3.42
C ASP A 95 -2.45 2.76 2.14
N GLY A 96 -2.43 3.44 0.99
CA GLY A 96 -2.72 2.85 -0.31
C GLY A 96 -1.71 1.78 -0.73
N MET A 97 -0.45 1.88 -0.29
CA MET A 97 0.57 0.85 -0.57
C MET A 97 0.22 -0.51 0.03
N ILE A 98 -0.57 -0.56 1.11
CA ILE A 98 -1.06 -1.82 1.69
C ILE A 98 -1.97 -2.53 0.69
N VAL A 99 -2.88 -1.79 0.06
CA VAL A 99 -3.81 -2.35 -0.94
C VAL A 99 -3.04 -2.78 -2.19
N VAL A 100 -2.10 -1.96 -2.65
CA VAL A 100 -1.28 -2.27 -3.82
C VAL A 100 -0.46 -3.54 -3.61
N ASN A 101 0.25 -3.65 -2.49
CA ASN A 101 1.07 -4.84 -2.21
C ASN A 101 0.23 -6.11 -2.07
N GLN A 102 -1.01 -6.01 -1.59
CA GLN A 102 -1.87 -7.17 -1.36
C GLN A 102 -2.63 -7.62 -2.62
N TYR A 103 -3.02 -6.71 -3.51
CA TYR A 103 -3.98 -7.01 -4.57
C TYR A 103 -3.55 -6.67 -5.98
N PHE A 104 -2.42 -5.98 -6.16
CA PHE A 104 -2.00 -5.51 -7.49
C PHE A 104 -0.77 -6.27 -7.95
N ASP A 105 -0.88 -6.88 -9.13
CA ASP A 105 0.26 -7.35 -9.90
C ASP A 105 1.01 -6.19 -10.57
N THR A 106 2.04 -6.51 -11.37
CA THR A 106 2.84 -5.51 -12.08
C THR A 106 2.00 -4.66 -13.04
N PHE A 107 1.08 -5.29 -13.79
CA PHE A 107 0.27 -4.60 -14.78
C PHE A 107 -0.70 -3.59 -14.13
N LEU A 108 -1.42 -3.99 -13.09
CA LEU A 108 -2.35 -3.10 -12.40
C LEU A 108 -1.63 -1.93 -11.73
N ARG A 109 -0.38 -2.11 -11.28
CA ARG A 109 0.43 -1.02 -10.71
C ARG A 109 0.75 0.05 -11.74
N GLU A 110 1.07 -0.35 -12.97
CA GLU A 110 1.38 0.59 -14.06
C GLU A 110 0.18 1.44 -14.49
N LEU A 111 -1.04 0.93 -14.28
CA LEU A 111 -2.26 1.69 -14.52
C LEU A 111 -2.54 2.75 -13.44
N ILE A 112 -1.85 2.73 -12.29
CA ILE A 112 -2.05 3.76 -11.26
C ILE A 112 -1.44 5.09 -11.76
N PRO A 113 -2.18 6.21 -11.73
CA PRO A 113 -1.63 7.50 -12.13
C PRO A 113 -0.36 7.84 -11.35
N SER A 114 0.71 8.25 -12.05
CA SER A 114 2.03 8.47 -11.46
C SER A 114 2.03 9.41 -10.25
N LYS A 115 1.21 10.47 -10.28
CA LYS A 115 1.04 11.41 -9.15
C LYS A 115 0.48 10.72 -7.91
N ILE A 116 -0.42 9.76 -8.09
CA ILE A 116 -1.00 8.95 -7.01
C ILE A 116 0.04 7.96 -6.51
N TRP A 117 0.73 7.26 -7.41
CA TRP A 117 1.82 6.34 -7.06
C TRP A 117 2.86 7.01 -6.16
N VAL A 118 3.37 8.18 -6.58
CA VAL A 118 4.34 8.96 -5.81
C VAL A 118 3.76 9.42 -4.47
N ALA A 119 2.49 9.85 -4.44
CA ALA A 119 1.85 10.27 -3.19
C ALA A 119 1.72 9.14 -2.16
N MET A 120 1.58 7.89 -2.61
CA MET A 120 1.59 6.70 -1.75
C MET A 120 3.01 6.32 -1.28
N GLY A 121 4.06 6.89 -1.87
CA GLY A 121 5.46 6.61 -1.55
C GLY A 121 6.14 5.69 -2.57
N GLY A 122 5.51 5.44 -3.71
CA GLY A 122 6.12 4.70 -4.81
C GLY A 122 7.21 5.48 -5.53
N THR A 123 8.21 4.76 -6.04
CA THR A 123 9.30 5.32 -6.86
C THR A 123 8.96 5.17 -8.34
N ILE A 124 9.27 6.20 -9.14
CA ILE A 124 9.21 6.11 -10.60
C ILE A 124 10.61 5.69 -11.07
N ASN A 125 10.73 4.53 -11.71
CA ASN A 125 11.96 4.17 -12.41
C ASN A 125 12.09 5.13 -13.60
N LYS A 126 13.14 5.95 -13.59
CA LYS A 126 13.49 6.86 -14.68
C LYS A 126 14.35 6.15 -15.71
#